data_AF-A0A091S9X1-F1
#
_entry.id   AF-A0A091S9X1-F1
#
_cell.length_a   1.000
_cell.length_b   1.000
_cell.length_c   1.000
_cell.angle_alpha   90.00
_cell.angle_beta   90.00
_cell.angle_gamma   90.00
#
_symmetry.space_group_name_H-M   'P 1'
#
loop_
_entity.id
_entity.type
_entity.pdbx_description
1 polymer ?
#
loop_
_entity_poly.entity_id
_entity_poly.type
_entity_poly.pdbx_seq_one_letter_code
_entity_poly.pdbx_strand_id
1 'polypeptide(L)'
;SFLKSGGKVIDSVTWHHYYVNGRSATREDFLSPAVLDSFATALHQVLEIVDGTVPNKKVWLGETSSAYGGGAPRLSNTYIAGFMWLDKLGLSARQGLDVVMRQVFFGAGSYHLVDADLEPLPDYWLSLLYKKLVGTKVLQVGLAGANKRKLRVYLHCTNSLHPKYREGDVTLFALNLYNVTQHLQLPAYLWSKQVDQYLLLPHGKENILSRSIELNGRVLRMVDERTLPELREEALGPGSVLGLPALPCGFYVIRNARSAACL
;
A
#
# COMPACT_ATOMS: atom_id res chain seq x y z
N SER A 1 -31.22 14.27 -1.36
CA SER A 1 -29.85 13.83 -1.03
C SER A 1 -29.90 12.34 -0.72
N PHE A 2 -29.05 11.52 -1.36
CA PHE A 2 -29.10 10.05 -1.27
C PHE A 2 -29.04 9.53 0.18
N LEU A 3 -28.04 9.94 0.97
CA LEU A 3 -27.88 9.45 2.35
C LEU A 3 -29.02 9.88 3.28
N LYS A 4 -29.59 11.08 3.08
CA LYS A 4 -30.75 11.56 3.86
C LYS A 4 -32.01 10.71 3.62
N SER A 5 -32.19 10.23 2.39
CA SER A 5 -33.37 9.48 1.98
C SER A 5 -33.23 7.97 2.19
N GLY A 6 -32.08 7.39 1.84
CA GLY A 6 -31.87 5.94 1.80
C GLY A 6 -30.72 5.42 2.66
N GLY A 7 -30.02 6.28 3.41
CA GLY A 7 -28.82 5.86 4.15
C GLY A 7 -29.08 4.86 5.29
N LYS A 8 -30.35 4.69 5.71
CA LYS A 8 -30.75 3.71 6.73
C LYS A 8 -30.79 2.26 6.20
N VAL A 9 -31.01 2.06 4.90
CA VAL A 9 -31.18 0.73 4.31
C VAL A 9 -29.91 0.16 3.69
N ILE A 10 -28.81 0.94 3.67
CA ILE A 10 -27.51 0.48 3.19
C ILE A 10 -26.61 0.07 4.36
N ASP A 11 -25.85 -1.00 4.19
CA ASP A 11 -24.89 -1.48 5.19
C ASP A 11 -23.65 -0.59 5.28
N SER A 12 -23.18 -0.12 4.11
CA SER A 12 -21.99 0.71 3.96
C SER A 12 -22.21 1.76 2.86
N VAL A 13 -21.57 2.92 3.01
CA VAL A 13 -21.48 3.93 1.95
C VAL A 13 -20.31 3.59 1.05
N THR A 14 -20.58 3.41 -0.25
CA THR A 14 -19.54 3.23 -1.26
C THR A 14 -19.30 4.52 -2.02
N TRP A 15 -18.04 4.80 -2.32
CA TRP A 15 -17.62 5.89 -3.18
C TRP A 15 -16.41 5.47 -4.01
N HIS A 16 -16.15 6.19 -5.10
CA HIS A 16 -15.10 5.85 -6.05
C HIS A 16 -14.02 6.93 -6.05
N HIS A 17 -12.77 6.53 -6.27
CA HIS A 17 -11.65 7.47 -6.34
C HIS A 17 -10.60 7.08 -7.37
N TYR A 18 -10.18 8.04 -8.18
CA TYR A 18 -9.04 7.96 -9.09
C TYR A 18 -8.22 9.23 -8.95
N TYR A 19 -6.89 9.13 -8.95
CA TYR A 19 -6.04 10.30 -8.73
C TYR A 19 -6.01 11.22 -9.95
N VAL A 20 -5.88 10.65 -11.14
CA VAL A 20 -5.55 11.38 -12.38
C VAL A 20 -6.31 10.87 -13.59
N ASN A 21 -6.31 11.65 -14.67
CA ASN A 21 -6.84 11.23 -15.96
C ASN A 21 -5.82 10.34 -16.70
N GLY A 22 -6.19 9.11 -17.04
CA GLY A 22 -5.29 8.18 -17.74
C GLY A 22 -4.78 8.68 -19.10
N ARG A 23 -5.49 9.63 -19.74
CA ARG A 23 -5.10 10.19 -21.04
C ARG A 23 -4.00 11.25 -20.97
N SER A 24 -3.84 11.90 -19.83
CA SER A 24 -2.92 13.05 -19.66
C SER A 24 -1.94 12.89 -18.50
N ALA A 25 -2.05 11.80 -17.73
CA ALA A 25 -1.18 11.57 -16.59
C ALA A 25 0.27 11.37 -17.00
N THR A 26 1.16 11.95 -16.22
CA THR A 26 2.61 11.92 -16.40
C THR A 26 3.26 11.00 -15.38
N ARG A 27 4.55 10.71 -15.57
CA ARG A 27 5.36 9.99 -14.59
C ARG A 27 5.43 10.76 -13.28
N GLU A 28 5.54 12.09 -13.36
CA GLU A 28 5.68 12.99 -12.24
C GLU A 28 4.43 12.99 -11.36
N ASP A 29 3.25 12.86 -11.96
CA ASP A 29 1.99 12.75 -11.22
C ASP A 29 1.95 11.52 -10.31
N PHE A 30 2.49 10.38 -10.78
CA PHE A 30 2.53 9.12 -10.02
C PHE A 30 3.45 9.16 -8.79
N LEU A 31 4.39 10.12 -8.75
CA LEU A 31 5.33 10.32 -7.65
C LEU A 31 5.07 11.61 -6.86
N SER A 32 4.09 12.40 -7.29
CA SER A 32 3.81 13.72 -6.70
C SER A 32 3.15 13.58 -5.34
N PRO A 33 3.78 14.06 -4.25
CA PRO A 33 3.13 14.08 -2.93
C PRO A 33 1.82 14.88 -2.93
N ALA A 34 1.72 15.91 -3.77
CA ALA A 34 0.49 16.70 -3.89
C ALA A 34 -0.65 15.89 -4.51
N VAL A 35 -0.35 15.05 -5.50
CA VAL A 35 -1.34 14.14 -6.10
C VAL A 35 -1.75 13.08 -5.09
N LEU A 36 -0.81 12.47 -4.37
CA LEU A 36 -1.12 11.48 -3.32
C LEU A 36 -1.99 12.07 -2.21
N ASP A 37 -1.69 13.30 -1.77
CA ASP A 37 -2.45 13.97 -0.71
C ASP A 37 -3.85 14.42 -1.15
N SER A 38 -4.12 14.51 -2.47
CA SER A 38 -5.47 14.82 -2.96
C SER A 38 -6.50 13.76 -2.54
N PHE A 39 -6.08 12.49 -2.39
CA PHE A 39 -6.93 11.43 -1.85
C PHE A 39 -7.33 11.69 -0.39
N ALA A 40 -6.40 12.17 0.44
CA ALA A 40 -6.72 12.46 1.84
C ALA A 40 -7.75 13.59 1.95
N THR A 41 -7.64 14.62 1.11
CA THR A 41 -8.63 15.70 1.03
C THR A 41 -10.00 15.18 0.60
N ALA A 42 -10.06 14.36 -0.46
CA ALA A 42 -11.32 13.78 -0.95
C ALA A 42 -11.97 12.86 0.10
N LEU A 43 -11.17 12.01 0.76
CA LEU A 43 -11.65 11.13 1.81
C LEU A 43 -12.22 11.93 3.00
N HIS A 44 -11.55 13.01 3.41
CA HIS A 44 -12.06 13.87 4.49
C HIS A 44 -13.46 14.43 4.17
N GLN A 45 -13.66 14.93 2.95
CA GLN A 45 -14.96 15.45 2.51
C GLN A 45 -16.05 14.36 2.52
N VAL A 46 -15.72 13.14 2.10
CA VAL A 46 -16.65 12.00 2.14
C VAL A 46 -17.03 11.67 3.58
N LEU A 47 -16.05 11.61 4.49
CA LEU A 47 -16.31 11.34 5.90
C LEU A 47 -17.18 12.43 6.54
N GLU A 48 -16.91 13.71 6.28
CA GLU A 48 -17.75 14.82 6.76
C GLU A 48 -19.21 14.70 6.30
N ILE A 49 -19.43 14.32 5.04
CA ILE A 49 -20.78 14.11 4.49
C ILE A 49 -21.47 12.94 5.19
N VAL A 50 -20.77 11.81 5.39
CA VAL A 50 -21.31 10.62 6.04
C VAL A 50 -21.62 10.90 7.51
N ASP A 51 -20.70 11.50 8.25
CA ASP A 51 -20.86 11.82 9.66
C ASP A 51 -22.00 12.84 9.89
N GLY A 52 -22.16 13.80 8.98
CA GLY A 52 -23.25 14.77 9.04
C GLY A 52 -24.63 14.24 8.64
N THR A 53 -24.74 13.03 8.08
CA THR A 53 -26.01 12.49 7.55
C THR A 53 -26.41 11.14 8.11
N VAL A 54 -25.49 10.19 8.17
CA VAL A 54 -25.67 8.83 8.71
C VAL A 54 -24.46 8.47 9.59
N PRO A 55 -24.33 9.08 10.77
CA PRO A 55 -23.16 8.89 11.63
C PRO A 55 -22.92 7.42 11.98
N ASN A 56 -21.64 7.05 12.11
CA ASN A 56 -21.14 5.68 12.36
C ASN A 56 -21.38 4.67 11.24
N LYS A 57 -21.93 5.08 10.09
CA LYS A 57 -22.06 4.20 8.93
C LYS A 57 -20.67 3.88 8.38
N LYS A 58 -20.44 2.61 8.04
CA LYS A 58 -19.18 2.17 7.43
C LYS A 58 -18.98 2.81 6.07
N VAL A 59 -17.74 3.14 5.73
CA VAL A 59 -17.39 3.79 4.47
C VAL A 59 -16.36 2.93 3.74
N TRP A 60 -16.66 2.60 2.49
CA TRP A 60 -15.86 1.74 1.64
C TRP A 60 -15.47 2.48 0.37
N LEU A 61 -14.23 2.29 -0.08
CA LEU A 61 -13.86 2.57 -1.46
C LEU A 61 -14.38 1.43 -2.33
N GLY A 62 -15.54 1.65 -2.97
CA GLY A 62 -16.24 0.64 -3.78
C GLY A 62 -15.59 0.36 -5.13
N GLU A 63 -14.80 1.31 -5.64
CA GLU A 63 -14.00 1.17 -6.86
C GLU A 63 -12.87 2.19 -6.82
N THR A 64 -11.62 1.77 -6.98
CA THR A 64 -10.51 2.70 -6.96
C THR A 64 -9.30 2.22 -7.74
N SER A 65 -8.56 3.14 -8.34
CA SER A 65 -7.29 2.84 -8.99
C SER A 65 -6.35 4.06 -9.05
N SER A 66 -5.27 3.96 -9.84
CA SER A 66 -4.36 5.06 -10.16
C SER A 66 -5.08 6.15 -10.96
N ALA A 67 -5.52 5.82 -12.18
CA ALA A 67 -6.03 6.77 -13.16
C ALA A 67 -7.33 6.28 -13.79
N TYR A 68 -8.31 7.19 -14.00
CA TYR A 68 -9.56 6.84 -14.69
C TYR A 68 -9.35 6.77 -16.20
N GLY A 69 -10.38 6.33 -16.94
CA GLY A 69 -10.31 6.18 -18.40
C GLY A 69 -9.55 4.93 -18.85
N GLY A 70 -9.57 3.86 -18.03
CA GLY A 70 -8.86 2.62 -18.29
C GLY A 70 -7.41 2.60 -17.81
N GLY A 71 -6.99 3.53 -16.96
CA GLY A 71 -5.61 3.64 -16.49
C GLY A 71 -4.73 4.47 -17.43
N ALA A 72 -3.56 4.86 -16.94
CA ALA A 72 -2.54 5.58 -17.70
C ALA A 72 -1.59 4.59 -18.40
N PRO A 73 -1.55 4.53 -19.74
CA PRO A 73 -0.72 3.58 -20.48
C PRO A 73 0.77 3.66 -20.08
N ARG A 74 1.40 2.50 -19.87
CA ARG A 74 2.82 2.35 -19.43
C ARG A 74 3.14 2.91 -18.04
N LEU A 75 2.15 3.39 -17.30
CA LEU A 75 2.29 3.86 -15.91
C LEU A 75 1.47 3.01 -14.94
N SER A 76 0.19 2.75 -15.27
CA SER A 76 -0.72 2.05 -14.34
C SER A 76 -0.48 0.54 -14.25
N ASN A 77 0.26 -0.03 -15.21
CA ASN A 77 0.62 -1.45 -15.27
C ASN A 77 2.08 -1.69 -14.88
N THR A 78 2.76 -0.70 -14.30
CA THR A 78 4.19 -0.77 -14.00
C THR A 78 4.46 -0.50 -12.52
N TYR A 79 5.70 -0.71 -12.10
CA TYR A 79 6.12 -0.56 -10.72
C TYR A 79 5.77 0.81 -10.11
N ILE A 80 5.79 1.88 -10.91
CA ILE A 80 5.42 3.23 -10.46
C ILE A 80 3.96 3.34 -9.95
N ALA A 81 3.05 2.47 -10.38
CA ALA A 81 1.68 2.44 -9.88
C ALA A 81 1.61 2.08 -8.38
N GLY A 82 2.59 1.30 -7.90
CA GLY A 82 2.68 0.83 -6.52
C GLY A 82 2.71 1.96 -5.49
N PHE A 83 3.23 3.13 -5.86
CA PHE A 83 3.24 4.30 -4.97
C PHE A 83 1.84 4.79 -4.65
N MET A 84 1.04 5.03 -5.69
CA MET A 84 -0.37 5.42 -5.52
C MET A 84 -1.16 4.31 -4.82
N TRP A 85 -0.87 3.05 -5.12
CA TRP A 85 -1.63 1.93 -4.57
C TRP A 85 -1.34 1.70 -3.07
N LEU A 86 -0.08 1.55 -2.69
CA LEU A 86 0.31 1.33 -1.29
C LEU A 86 -0.02 2.53 -0.41
N ASP A 87 0.14 3.77 -0.94
CA ASP A 87 -0.24 4.97 -0.21
C ASP A 87 -1.75 5.04 0.04
N LYS A 88 -2.56 4.69 -0.96
CA LYS A 88 -4.02 4.63 -0.81
C LYS A 88 -4.41 3.64 0.26
N LEU A 89 -3.84 2.43 0.27
CA LEU A 89 -4.11 1.43 1.30
C LEU A 89 -3.78 1.96 2.71
N GLY A 90 -2.59 2.58 2.87
CA GLY A 90 -2.16 3.15 4.14
C GLY A 90 -3.04 4.32 4.62
N LEU A 91 -3.35 5.27 3.74
CA LEU A 91 -4.22 6.40 4.05
C LEU A 91 -5.66 5.96 4.36
N SER A 92 -6.19 5.02 3.58
CA SER A 92 -7.55 4.48 3.76
C SER A 92 -7.69 3.86 5.14
N ALA A 93 -6.77 2.95 5.50
CA ALA A 93 -6.79 2.29 6.80
C ALA A 93 -6.62 3.30 7.95
N ARG A 94 -5.67 4.23 7.83
CA ARG A 94 -5.41 5.25 8.87
C ARG A 94 -6.59 6.18 9.11
N GLN A 95 -7.39 6.45 8.08
CA GLN A 95 -8.58 7.31 8.16
C GLN A 95 -9.88 6.54 8.39
N GLY A 96 -9.81 5.23 8.67
CA GLY A 96 -10.97 4.45 9.10
C GLY A 96 -11.84 3.87 7.99
N LEU A 97 -11.36 3.80 6.75
CA LEU A 97 -12.04 3.01 5.72
C LEU A 97 -11.88 1.51 6.03
N ASP A 98 -13.00 0.77 6.03
CA ASP A 98 -12.99 -0.67 6.31
C ASP A 98 -12.58 -1.50 5.09
N VAL A 99 -12.93 -1.04 3.87
CA VAL A 99 -12.73 -1.79 2.63
C VAL A 99 -12.24 -0.88 1.50
N VAL A 100 -11.28 -1.40 0.72
CA VAL A 100 -10.77 -0.79 -0.51
C VAL A 100 -10.83 -1.79 -1.66
N MET A 101 -11.64 -1.51 -2.67
CA MET A 101 -11.85 -2.38 -3.84
C MET A 101 -11.06 -1.87 -5.05
N ARG A 102 -10.04 -2.63 -5.44
CA ARG A 102 -9.13 -2.30 -6.56
C ARG A 102 -9.79 -2.55 -7.91
N GLN A 103 -9.89 -1.50 -8.72
CA GLN A 103 -10.19 -1.57 -10.15
C GLN A 103 -8.89 -1.80 -10.94
N VAL A 104 -8.67 -2.93 -11.62
CA VAL A 104 -9.43 -4.21 -11.61
C VAL A 104 -8.49 -5.34 -11.21
N PHE A 105 -9.04 -6.49 -10.83
CA PHE A 105 -8.23 -7.71 -10.77
C PHE A 105 -7.70 -8.11 -12.16
N PHE A 106 -8.62 -8.31 -13.11
CA PHE A 106 -8.34 -8.65 -14.50
C PHE A 106 -9.35 -7.93 -15.40
N GLY A 107 -8.95 -7.56 -16.62
CA GLY A 107 -9.84 -6.97 -17.62
C GLY A 107 -9.20 -5.86 -18.43
N ALA A 108 -10.04 -5.14 -19.18
CA ALA A 108 -9.60 -4.06 -20.05
C ALA A 108 -8.98 -2.89 -19.28
N GLY A 109 -8.09 -2.16 -19.95
CA GLY A 109 -7.33 -1.05 -19.39
C GLY A 109 -5.91 -1.46 -19.01
N SER A 110 -5.19 -0.56 -18.35
CA SER A 110 -3.79 -0.68 -17.95
C SER A 110 -3.62 -0.69 -16.43
N TYR A 111 -4.70 -0.64 -15.64
CA TYR A 111 -4.63 -0.68 -14.18
C TYR A 111 -4.91 -2.05 -13.56
N HIS A 112 -5.02 -3.08 -14.40
CA HIS A 112 -5.31 -4.45 -13.96
C HIS A 112 -4.17 -4.99 -13.10
N LEU A 113 -4.48 -5.85 -12.13
CA LEU A 113 -3.47 -6.55 -11.33
C LEU A 113 -2.83 -7.68 -12.14
N VAL A 114 -3.61 -8.33 -13.00
CA VAL A 114 -3.20 -9.42 -13.87
C VAL A 114 -3.49 -9.04 -15.31
N ASP A 115 -2.51 -9.20 -16.20
CA ASP A 115 -2.63 -8.80 -17.60
C ASP A 115 -3.35 -9.85 -18.48
N ALA A 116 -3.45 -9.55 -19.77
CA ALA A 116 -4.18 -10.38 -20.74
C ALA A 116 -3.56 -11.78 -20.93
N ASP A 117 -2.26 -11.91 -20.66
CA ASP A 117 -1.53 -13.19 -20.73
C ASP A 117 -1.60 -13.95 -19.39
N LEU A 118 -2.43 -13.47 -18.45
CA LEU A 118 -2.58 -13.97 -17.09
C LEU A 118 -1.31 -13.80 -16.24
N GLU A 119 -0.43 -12.87 -16.61
CA GLU A 119 0.78 -12.59 -15.86
C GLU A 119 0.53 -11.54 -14.77
N PRO A 120 0.91 -11.81 -13.50
CA PRO A 120 0.73 -10.84 -12.42
C PRO A 120 1.70 -9.66 -12.53
N LEU A 121 1.15 -8.45 -12.51
CA LEU A 121 1.88 -7.19 -12.58
C LEU A 121 2.41 -6.73 -11.21
N PRO A 122 3.26 -5.68 -11.13
CA PRO A 122 3.88 -5.25 -9.88
C PRO A 122 2.88 -4.99 -8.74
N ASP A 123 1.73 -4.39 -9.05
CA ASP A 123 0.68 -4.13 -8.07
C ASP A 123 0.00 -5.41 -7.54
N TYR A 124 -0.01 -6.50 -8.29
CA TYR A 124 -0.48 -7.81 -7.79
C TYR A 124 0.44 -8.30 -6.67
N TRP A 125 1.75 -8.29 -6.92
CA TRP A 125 2.75 -8.74 -5.96
C TRP A 125 2.77 -7.87 -4.70
N LEU A 126 2.65 -6.54 -4.88
CA LEU A 126 2.48 -5.61 -3.78
C LEU A 126 1.21 -5.91 -2.95
N SER A 127 0.09 -6.19 -3.62
CA SER A 127 -1.18 -6.56 -2.97
C SER A 127 -1.07 -7.88 -2.22
N LEU A 128 -0.36 -8.87 -2.78
CA LEU A 128 -0.14 -10.16 -2.16
C LEU A 128 0.71 -10.03 -0.89
N LEU A 129 1.81 -9.27 -0.93
CA LEU A 129 2.62 -8.98 0.25
C LEU A 129 1.81 -8.23 1.32
N TYR A 130 1.06 -7.20 0.93
CA TYR A 130 0.18 -6.48 1.85
C TYR A 130 -0.79 -7.45 2.53
N LYS A 131 -1.46 -8.32 1.76
CA LYS A 131 -2.39 -9.32 2.28
C LYS A 131 -1.74 -10.31 3.25
N LYS A 132 -0.49 -10.73 2.98
CA LYS A 132 0.24 -11.68 3.83
C LYS A 132 0.75 -11.06 5.12
N LEU A 133 1.18 -9.79 5.10
CA LEU A 133 1.93 -9.18 6.20
C LEU A 133 1.12 -8.21 7.07
N VAL A 134 0.16 -7.48 6.48
CA VAL A 134 -0.54 -6.38 7.16
C VAL A 134 -1.83 -6.88 7.81
N GLY A 135 -1.91 -6.75 9.14
CA GLY A 135 -3.09 -7.11 9.92
C GLY A 135 -4.17 -6.03 9.94
N THR A 136 -5.31 -6.35 10.55
CA THR A 136 -6.51 -5.49 10.56
C THR A 136 -6.44 -4.35 11.58
N LYS A 137 -5.65 -4.50 12.65
CA LYS A 137 -5.47 -3.46 13.68
C LYS A 137 -4.48 -2.40 13.20
N VAL A 138 -4.98 -1.21 12.89
CA VAL A 138 -4.20 -0.04 12.44
C VAL A 138 -3.52 0.63 13.65
N LEU A 139 -2.24 0.96 13.52
CA LEU A 139 -1.45 1.63 14.56
C LEU A 139 -1.02 3.03 14.10
N GLN A 140 -0.69 3.89 15.06
CA GLN A 140 -0.13 5.20 14.77
C GLN A 140 1.39 5.12 14.65
N VAL A 141 1.95 5.85 13.69
CA VAL A 141 3.39 6.00 13.51
C VAL A 141 3.72 7.47 13.23
N GLY A 142 4.80 7.96 13.83
CA GLY A 142 5.32 9.29 13.63
C GLY A 142 6.73 9.24 13.05
N LEU A 143 7.01 10.10 12.06
CA LEU A 143 8.37 10.38 11.58
C LEU A 143 8.90 11.66 12.19
N ALA A 144 10.16 11.62 12.62
CA ALA A 144 10.96 12.78 12.98
C ALA A 144 12.07 12.99 11.94
N GLY A 145 12.43 14.25 11.66
CA GLY A 145 13.57 14.58 10.79
C GLY A 145 13.37 14.47 9.27
N ALA A 146 12.29 13.85 8.79
CA ALA A 146 11.99 13.72 7.36
C ALA A 146 10.71 14.46 6.95
N ASN A 147 10.61 14.84 5.67
CA ASN A 147 9.37 15.37 5.12
C ASN A 147 8.34 14.23 4.98
N LYS A 148 7.32 14.24 5.84
CA LYS A 148 6.24 13.23 5.89
C LYS A 148 5.44 13.12 4.60
N ARG A 149 5.49 14.12 3.72
CA ARG A 149 4.84 14.07 2.40
C ARG A 149 5.64 13.20 1.41
N LYS A 150 6.97 13.15 1.56
CA LYS A 150 7.89 12.41 0.67
C LYS A 150 8.32 11.05 1.22
N LEU A 151 8.53 10.94 2.54
CA LEU A 151 8.75 9.67 3.22
C LEU A 151 7.46 9.33 3.98
N ARG A 152 6.75 8.34 3.48
CA ARG A 152 5.40 8.01 3.93
C ARG A 152 5.45 6.66 4.61
N VAL A 153 4.97 6.58 5.84
CA VAL A 153 5.02 5.36 6.66
C VAL A 153 3.68 5.08 7.30
N TYR A 154 3.41 3.79 7.43
CA TYR A 154 2.18 3.25 7.98
C TYR A 154 2.53 2.03 8.84
N LEU A 155 1.75 1.80 9.89
CA LEU A 155 2.04 0.77 10.87
C LEU A 155 0.75 0.05 11.24
N HIS A 156 0.79 -1.28 11.22
CA HIS A 156 -0.30 -2.14 11.64
C HIS A 156 0.25 -3.23 12.55
N CYS A 157 -0.62 -3.88 13.32
CA CYS A 157 -0.27 -5.21 13.82
C CYS A 157 0.02 -6.15 12.65
N THR A 158 0.95 -7.09 12.83
CA THR A 158 1.22 -8.10 11.80
C THR A 158 0.01 -9.02 11.63
N ASN A 159 -0.22 -9.50 10.41
CA ASN A 159 -1.31 -10.43 10.12
C ASN A 159 -1.16 -11.71 10.96
N SER A 160 -2.12 -11.96 11.87
CA SER A 160 -2.11 -13.11 12.78
C SER A 160 -2.25 -14.46 12.08
N LEU A 161 -2.71 -14.47 10.82
CA LEU A 161 -2.80 -15.68 10.00
C LEU A 161 -1.46 -16.04 9.33
N HIS A 162 -0.42 -15.21 9.46
CA HIS A 162 0.86 -15.49 8.86
C HIS A 162 1.62 -16.55 9.68
N PRO A 163 2.03 -17.69 9.11
CA PRO A 163 2.54 -18.84 9.87
C PRO A 163 3.87 -18.58 10.58
N LYS A 164 4.65 -17.60 10.11
CA LYS A 164 5.96 -17.24 10.66
C LYS A 164 5.90 -16.29 11.86
N TYR A 165 4.89 -15.42 11.90
CA TYR A 165 4.81 -14.31 12.85
C TYR A 165 3.85 -14.65 13.99
N ARG A 166 3.93 -13.86 15.07
CA ARG A 166 3.17 -14.12 16.30
C ARG A 166 2.38 -12.90 16.74
N GLU A 167 1.42 -13.11 17.62
CA GLU A 167 0.74 -12.01 18.31
C GLU A 167 1.75 -11.08 18.98
N GLY A 168 1.46 -9.78 18.92
CA GLY A 168 2.37 -8.73 19.39
C GLY A 168 3.39 -8.25 18.35
N ASP A 169 3.58 -8.93 17.22
CA ASP A 169 4.39 -8.45 16.09
C ASP A 169 3.71 -7.28 15.37
N VAL A 170 4.50 -6.38 14.78
CA VAL A 170 4.00 -5.22 14.03
C VAL A 170 4.62 -5.15 12.64
N THR A 171 3.82 -4.74 11.66
CA THR A 171 4.24 -4.57 10.27
C THR A 171 4.24 -3.09 9.93
N LEU A 172 5.42 -2.55 9.69
CA LEU A 172 5.65 -1.24 9.10
C LEU A 172 5.67 -1.38 7.58
N PHE A 173 5.05 -0.45 6.85
CA PHE A 173 5.30 -0.30 5.42
C PHE A 173 5.56 1.16 5.07
N ALA A 174 6.43 1.35 4.10
CA ALA A 174 7.01 2.66 3.79
C ALA A 174 7.15 2.88 2.28
N LEU A 175 6.99 4.14 1.89
CA LEU A 175 7.27 4.64 0.54
C LEU A 175 8.30 5.77 0.64
N ASN A 176 9.32 5.69 -0.19
CA ASN A 176 10.31 6.76 -0.33
C ASN A 176 10.18 7.44 -1.70
N LEU A 177 9.61 8.65 -1.72
CA LEU A 177 9.47 9.50 -2.92
C LEU A 177 10.69 10.38 -3.17
N TYR A 178 11.75 10.25 -2.37
CA TYR A 178 13.03 10.89 -2.66
C TYR A 178 13.78 10.12 -3.75
N ASN A 179 14.64 10.85 -4.48
CA ASN A 179 15.58 10.28 -5.44
C ASN A 179 16.89 9.79 -4.81
N VAL A 180 16.93 9.72 -3.47
CA VAL A 180 18.08 9.22 -2.69
C VAL A 180 17.59 8.26 -1.61
N THR A 181 18.46 7.33 -1.22
CA THR A 181 18.21 6.42 -0.10
C THR A 181 17.89 7.20 1.17
N GLN A 182 16.83 6.79 1.85
CA GLN A 182 16.47 7.24 3.19
C GLN A 182 16.76 6.14 4.19
N HIS A 183 16.93 6.52 5.44
CA HIS A 183 17.24 5.61 6.54
C HIS A 183 16.20 5.76 7.63
N LEU A 184 15.47 4.68 7.91
CA LEU A 184 14.49 4.64 8.99
C LEU A 184 15.13 4.00 10.22
N GLN A 185 15.16 4.76 11.31
CA GLN A 185 15.63 4.28 12.60
C GLN A 185 14.43 3.92 13.48
N LEU A 186 14.40 2.69 13.99
CA LEU A 186 13.40 2.29 14.98
C LEU A 186 13.64 3.01 16.31
N PRO A 187 12.58 3.31 17.08
CA PRO A 187 12.74 3.93 18.39
C PRO A 187 13.50 3.00 19.34
N ALA A 188 14.13 3.57 20.37
CA ALA A 188 15.04 2.85 21.27
C ALA A 188 14.46 1.55 21.86
N TYR A 189 13.15 1.54 22.17
CA TYR A 189 12.47 0.36 22.73
C TYR A 189 12.25 -0.78 21.72
N LEU A 190 12.37 -0.52 20.41
CA LEU A 190 12.34 -1.53 19.33
C LEU A 190 13.71 -1.75 18.70
N TRP A 191 14.73 -0.99 19.08
CA TRP A 191 16.04 -1.03 18.44
C TRP A 191 16.69 -2.42 18.50
N SER A 192 16.51 -3.15 19.60
CA SER A 192 17.07 -4.50 19.78
C SER A 192 16.24 -5.62 19.15
N LYS A 193 15.17 -5.30 18.41
CA LYS A 193 14.30 -6.30 17.79
C LYS A 193 14.86 -6.76 16.46
N GLN A 194 14.61 -8.03 16.15
CA GLN A 194 14.86 -8.55 14.81
C GLN A 194 13.79 -7.99 13.86
N VAL A 195 14.22 -7.63 12.65
CA VAL A 195 13.33 -7.08 11.62
C VAL A 195 13.44 -7.94 10.38
N ASP A 196 12.30 -8.40 9.86
CA ASP A 196 12.24 -9.10 8.58
C ASP A 196 11.84 -8.10 7.50
N GLN A 197 12.75 -7.86 6.55
CA GLN A 197 12.59 -6.93 5.44
C GLN A 197 11.94 -7.61 4.24
N TYR A 198 11.01 -6.90 3.60
CA TYR A 198 10.39 -7.24 2.32
C TYR A 198 10.45 -6.00 1.42
N LEU A 199 11.60 -5.79 0.81
CA LEU A 199 11.86 -4.63 -0.04
C LEU A 199 11.47 -4.96 -1.48
N LEU A 200 10.59 -4.14 -2.05
CA LEU A 200 10.18 -4.25 -3.45
C LEU A 200 10.95 -3.25 -4.31
N LEU A 201 11.53 -3.75 -5.39
CA LEU A 201 12.28 -2.96 -6.37
C LEU A 201 11.87 -3.35 -7.79
N PRO A 202 11.93 -2.43 -8.77
CA PRO A 202 11.67 -2.79 -10.16
C PRO A 202 12.77 -3.70 -10.71
N HIS A 203 12.40 -4.70 -11.50
CA HIS A 203 13.34 -5.57 -12.21
C HIS A 203 13.64 -5.05 -13.62
N GLY A 204 14.88 -5.15 -14.09
CA GLY A 204 15.24 -4.92 -15.48
C GLY A 204 15.49 -3.45 -15.87
N LYS A 205 15.70 -3.21 -17.16
CA LYS A 205 16.25 -1.94 -17.69
C LYS A 205 15.26 -0.76 -17.67
N GLU A 206 13.97 -1.06 -17.60
CA GLU A 206 12.89 -0.07 -17.57
C GLU A 206 12.77 0.64 -16.22
N ASN A 207 13.52 0.16 -15.21
CA ASN A 207 13.59 0.74 -13.86
C ASN A 207 12.16 0.97 -13.34
N ILE A 208 11.82 2.15 -12.84
CA ILE A 208 10.51 2.45 -12.24
C ILE A 208 9.31 2.19 -13.17
N LEU A 209 9.52 2.12 -14.48
CA LEU A 209 8.49 1.80 -15.47
C LEU A 209 8.43 0.32 -15.83
N SER A 210 9.15 -0.54 -15.10
CA SER A 210 9.14 -1.98 -15.32
C SER A 210 7.80 -2.61 -14.97
N ARG A 211 7.41 -3.63 -15.73
CA ARG A 211 6.29 -4.53 -15.43
C ARG A 211 6.68 -5.72 -14.57
N SER A 212 7.95 -5.83 -14.19
CA SER A 212 8.49 -6.90 -13.35
C SER A 212 9.04 -6.31 -12.05
N ILE A 213 8.92 -7.08 -10.96
CA ILE A 213 9.28 -6.63 -9.62
C ILE A 213 10.14 -7.69 -8.92
N GLU A 214 11.08 -7.24 -8.10
CA GLU A 214 11.90 -8.06 -7.22
C GLU A 214 11.45 -7.87 -5.78
N LEU A 215 11.50 -8.96 -5.02
CA LEU A 215 11.44 -8.97 -3.56
C LEU A 215 12.82 -9.34 -3.03
N ASN A 216 13.48 -8.41 -2.32
CA ASN A 216 14.81 -8.60 -1.75
C ASN A 216 15.83 -9.17 -2.78
N GLY A 217 15.84 -8.58 -3.99
CA GLY A 217 16.73 -8.98 -5.09
C GLY A 217 16.31 -10.24 -5.86
N ARG A 218 15.14 -10.81 -5.58
CA ARG A 218 14.61 -11.99 -6.28
C ARG A 218 13.37 -11.64 -7.09
N VAL A 219 13.40 -11.89 -8.39
CA VAL A 219 12.25 -11.64 -9.28
C VAL A 219 11.04 -12.45 -8.83
N LEU A 220 9.91 -11.77 -8.60
CA LEU A 220 8.65 -12.41 -8.32
C LEU A 220 7.98 -12.85 -9.63
N ARG A 221 7.66 -14.13 -9.70
CA ARG A 221 6.92 -14.77 -10.79
C ARG A 221 6.17 -15.97 -10.24
N MET A 222 5.07 -16.35 -10.87
CA MET A 222 4.44 -17.64 -10.62
C MET A 222 5.48 -18.76 -10.80
N VAL A 223 5.41 -19.79 -9.96
CA VAL A 223 6.25 -21.00 -10.15
C VAL A 223 5.71 -21.81 -11.32
N ASP A 224 4.38 -21.93 -11.38
CA ASP A 224 3.57 -22.52 -12.42
C ASP A 224 2.14 -21.92 -12.33
N GLU A 225 1.21 -22.35 -13.19
CA GLU A 225 -0.16 -21.82 -13.24
C GLU A 225 -0.98 -21.98 -11.93
N ARG A 226 -0.50 -22.80 -10.98
CA ARG A 226 -1.23 -23.16 -9.75
C ARG A 226 -0.49 -22.73 -8.48
N THR A 227 0.75 -22.29 -8.60
CA THR A 227 1.64 -22.14 -7.45
C THR A 227 2.27 -20.75 -7.40
N LEU A 228 1.90 -20.00 -6.35
CA LEU A 228 2.56 -18.74 -6.00
C LEU A 228 3.98 -19.00 -5.48
N PRO A 229 4.93 -18.09 -5.75
CA PRO A 229 6.28 -18.20 -5.19
C PRO A 229 6.26 -18.01 -3.67
N GLU A 230 7.27 -18.55 -3.01
CA GLU A 230 7.57 -18.21 -1.63
C GLU A 230 7.99 -16.73 -1.53
N LEU A 231 7.36 -15.99 -0.62
CA LEU A 231 7.71 -14.59 -0.35
C LEU A 231 8.77 -14.54 0.75
N ARG A 232 10.04 -14.56 0.35
CA ARG A 232 11.18 -14.62 1.27
C ARG A 232 11.55 -13.26 1.84
N GLU A 233 11.64 -13.17 3.15
CA GLU A 233 12.23 -12.04 3.84
C GLU A 233 13.75 -11.98 3.70
N GLU A 234 14.29 -10.82 4.03
CA GLU A 234 15.68 -10.64 4.42
C GLU A 234 15.74 -10.27 5.91
N ALA A 235 16.31 -11.15 6.74
CA ALA A 235 16.40 -10.92 8.18
C ALA A 235 17.50 -9.90 8.50
N LEU A 236 17.12 -8.76 9.07
CA LEU A 236 18.02 -7.72 9.55
C LEU A 236 18.36 -7.95 11.03
N GLY A 237 19.62 -7.70 11.37
CA GLY A 237 20.11 -7.84 12.74
C GLY A 237 19.49 -6.81 13.70
N PRO A 238 19.47 -7.09 15.01
CA PRO A 238 19.15 -6.08 16.01
C PRO A 238 20.00 -4.82 15.85
N GLY A 239 19.37 -3.66 15.94
CA GLY A 239 20.02 -2.36 15.78
C GLY A 239 20.34 -1.97 14.34
N SER A 240 19.89 -2.75 13.35
CA SER A 240 20.03 -2.35 11.96
C SER A 240 19.18 -1.11 11.65
N VAL A 241 19.81 -0.15 10.97
CA VAL A 241 19.10 0.95 10.33
C VAL A 241 18.40 0.40 9.09
N LEU A 242 17.11 0.69 8.93
CA LEU A 242 16.34 0.20 7.79
C LEU A 242 16.64 1.10 6.59
N GLY A 243 17.47 0.58 5.68
CA GLY A 243 17.77 1.24 4.41
C GLY A 243 16.56 1.16 3.48
N LEU A 244 16.11 2.31 3.01
CA LEU A 244 15.02 2.41 2.04
C LEU A 244 15.58 3.17 0.82
N PRO A 245 15.97 2.46 -0.27
CA PRO A 245 16.58 3.05 -1.48
C PRO A 245 15.81 4.23 -2.10
N ALA A 246 16.26 4.80 -3.21
CA ALA A 246 15.47 5.79 -3.95
C ALA A 246 14.28 5.12 -4.67
N LEU A 247 13.06 5.63 -4.48
CA LEU A 247 11.84 5.09 -5.12
C LEU A 247 11.51 3.58 -4.86
N PRO A 248 11.70 3.02 -3.65
CA PRO A 248 11.17 1.73 -3.22
C PRO A 248 9.78 1.85 -2.59
N CYS A 249 9.06 0.73 -2.61
CA CYS A 249 8.04 0.39 -1.62
C CYS A 249 8.57 -0.77 -0.77
N GLY A 250 8.32 -0.80 0.53
CA GLY A 250 8.84 -1.87 1.38
C GLY A 250 7.99 -2.14 2.61
N PHE A 251 8.07 -3.38 3.10
CA PHE A 251 7.47 -3.81 4.35
C PHE A 251 8.57 -4.30 5.31
N TYR A 252 8.36 -4.08 6.60
CA TYR A 252 9.28 -4.46 7.67
C TYR A 252 8.47 -5.03 8.82
N VAL A 253 8.66 -6.31 9.12
CA VAL A 253 8.00 -6.96 10.25
C VAL A 253 8.94 -6.92 11.45
N ILE A 254 8.54 -6.20 12.49
CA ILE A 254 9.31 -6.04 13.73
C ILE A 254 8.88 -7.16 14.68
N ARG A 255 9.74 -8.17 14.83
CA ARG A 255 9.44 -9.39 15.58
C ARG A 255 9.57 -9.17 17.08
N ASN A 256 8.73 -9.84 17.85
CA ASN A 256 8.67 -9.75 19.31
C ASN A 256 8.59 -8.28 19.77
N ALA A 257 7.84 -7.46 19.03
CA ALA A 257 7.60 -6.06 19.39
C ALA A 257 6.78 -5.94 20.68
N ARG A 258 5.99 -6.97 21.02
CA ARG A 258 5.12 -7.05 22.22
C ARG A 258 4.19 -5.85 22.34
N SER A 259 3.66 -5.39 21.19
CA SER A 259 2.67 -4.33 21.18
C SER A 259 1.39 -4.81 21.85
N ALA A 260 1.01 -4.20 22.98
CA ALA A 260 -0.19 -4.59 23.73
C ALA A 260 -1.48 -4.51 22.89
N ALA A 261 -1.54 -3.57 21.93
CA ALA A 261 -2.67 -3.48 21.00
C ALA A 261 -2.76 -4.68 20.04
N CYS A 262 -1.65 -5.40 19.82
CA CYS A 262 -1.53 -6.52 18.89
C CYS A 262 -1.53 -7.90 19.56
N LEU A 263 -1.71 -7.93 20.87
CA LEU A 263 -2.06 -9.13 21.62
C LEU A 263 -3.58 -9.38 21.57
#